data_AF-A0A1D6LLE0-F1
#
_entry.id   AF-A0A1D6LLE0-F1
#
_cell.length_a   1.000
_cell.length_b   1.000
_cell.length_c   1.000
_cell.angle_alpha   90.00
_cell.angle_beta   90.00
_cell.angle_gamma   90.00
#
_symmetry.space_group_name_H-M   'P 1'
#
loop_
_entity.id
_entity.type
_entity.pdbx_description
1 polymer ?
#
loop_
_entity_poly.entity_id
_entity_poly.type
_entity_poly.pdbx_seq_one_letter_code
_entity_poly.pdbx_strand_id
1 'polypeptide(L)' 'MISEKELLVNRFISVPKDMGAFNCGAFVAGIVKGVLDNAGFPAVVTAHFVPIEGQQRPRTTILIKFAEEVLHREARLG' A
#
# COMPACT_ATOMS: atom_id res chain seq x y z
N MET A 1 5.24 -4.03 -5.45
CA MET A 1 4.67 -3.99 -4.07
C MET A 1 5.68 -3.34 -3.15
N ILE A 2 5.22 -2.66 -2.10
CA ILE A 2 6.07 -2.04 -1.07
C ILE A 2 5.67 -2.64 0.28
N SER A 3 6.61 -3.24 1.01
CA SER A 3 6.32 -3.91 2.28
C SER A 3 7.03 -3.22 3.42
N GLU A 4 6.28 -2.82 4.45
CA GLU A 4 6.79 -2.12 5.62
C GLU A 4 6.50 -2.94 6.89
N LYS A 5 7.52 -3.07 7.75
CA LYS A 5 7.40 -3.81 9.01
C LYS A 5 6.64 -2.98 10.03
N GLU A 6 6.91 -1.69 10.09
CA GLU A 6 6.26 -0.77 11.01
C GLU A 6 5.95 0.55 10.30
N LEU A 7 4.72 0.69 9.83
CA LEU A 7 4.30 1.91 9.16
C LEU A 7 4.42 3.09 10.11
N LEU A 8 5.04 4.18 9.65
CA LEU A 8 5.22 5.41 10.44
C LEU A 8 3.90 5.95 11.01
N VAL A 9 2.80 5.79 10.27
CA VAL A 9 1.47 6.22 10.73
C VAL A 9 0.96 5.46 11.96
N ASN A 10 1.40 4.21 12.15
CA ASN A 10 1.04 3.40 13.32
C ASN A 10 1.67 3.93 14.61
N ARG A 11 2.67 4.82 14.54
CA ARG A 11 3.22 5.50 15.72
C ARG A 11 2.27 6.53 16.31
N PHE A 12 1.37 7.08 15.50
CA PHE A 12 0.48 8.18 15.88
C PHE A 12 -0.99 7.79 15.86
N ILE A 13 -1.33 6.64 15.27
CA ILE A 13 -2.70 6.14 15.14
C ILE A 13 -2.76 4.75 15.76
N SER A 14 -3.63 4.57 16.75
CA SER A 14 -3.92 3.26 17.35
C SER A 14 -5.20 2.68 16.74
N VAL A 15 -5.21 1.37 16.48
CA VAL A 15 -6.41 0.65 16.04
C VAL A 15 -7.20 0.20 17.27
N PRO A 16 -8.50 0.54 17.39
CA PRO A 16 -9.34 0.00 18.46
C PRO A 16 -9.36 -1.53 18.47
N LYS A 17 -9.42 -2.15 19.65
CA LYS A 17 -9.29 -3.62 19.81
C LYS A 17 -10.39 -4.41 19.08
N ASP A 18 -11.55 -3.80 18.93
CA ASP A 18 -12.74 -4.28 18.22
C ASP A 18 -12.63 -4.13 16.70
N MET A 19 -11.72 -3.28 16.21
CA MET A 19 -11.45 -3.04 14.78
C MET A 19 -10.26 -3.85 14.26
N GLY A 20 -10.11 -5.10 14.74
CA GLY A 20 -8.88 -5.90 14.57
C GLY A 20 -8.35 -6.07 13.14
N ALA A 21 -9.21 -6.07 12.12
CA ALA A 21 -8.80 -6.18 10.71
C ALA A 21 -8.51 -4.82 10.04
N PHE A 22 -8.72 -3.69 10.73
CA PHE A 22 -8.51 -2.36 10.18
C PHE A 22 -7.00 -2.08 10.02
N ASN A 23 -6.59 -1.81 8.79
CA ASN A 23 -5.20 -1.49 8.47
C ASN A 23 -5.05 0.01 8.22
N CYS A 24 -4.43 0.74 9.15
CA CYS A 24 -4.10 2.16 8.99
C CYS A 24 -3.22 2.44 7.76
N GLY A 25 -2.54 1.42 7.21
CA GLY A 25 -1.87 1.51 5.92
C GLY A 25 -2.78 1.85 4.75
N ALA A 26 -4.10 1.70 4.87
CA ALA A 26 -5.06 2.18 3.87
C ALA A 26 -4.96 3.70 3.64
N PHE A 27 -4.66 4.48 4.68
CA PHE A 27 -4.39 5.92 4.55
C PHE A 27 -3.14 6.17 3.70
N VAL A 28 -2.05 5.44 3.97
CA VAL A 28 -0.80 5.53 3.20
C VAL A 28 -1.01 5.06 1.75
N ALA A 29 -1.80 4.00 1.53
CA ALA A 29 -2.18 3.54 0.19
C ALA A 29 -2.91 4.65 -0.60
N GLY A 30 -3.78 5.41 0.05
CA GLY A 30 -4.44 6.58 -0.54
C GLY A 30 -3.47 7.69 -0.95
N ILE A 31 -2.48 8.00 -0.10
CA ILE A 31 -1.42 8.97 -0.44
C ILE A 31 -0.64 8.50 -1.68
N VAL A 32 -0.19 7.24 -1.68
CA VAL A 32 0.55 6.65 -2.82
C VAL A 32 -0.28 6.72 -4.09
N LYS A 33 -1.58 6.36 -4.03
CA LYS A 33 -2.50 6.48 -5.16
C LYS A 33 -2.57 7.92 -5.67
N GLY A 34 -2.77 8.89 -4.79
CA GLY A 34 -2.87 10.31 -5.17
C GLY A 34 -1.60 10.83 -5.84
N VAL A 35 -0.42 10.42 -5.37
CA VAL A 35 0.86 10.77 -6.01
C VAL A 35 0.97 10.15 -7.40
N LEU A 36 0.65 8.86 -7.55
CA LEU A 36 0.71 8.16 -8.83
C LEU A 36 -0.27 8.75 -9.86
N ASP A 37 -1.50 9.05 -9.44
CA ASP A 37 -2.52 9.68 -10.29
C ASP A 37 -2.04 11.05 -10.79
N ASN A 38 -1.51 11.92 -9.91
CA ASN A 38 -1.00 13.25 -10.28
C ASN A 38 0.26 13.20 -11.15
N ALA A 39 1.09 12.16 -10.98
CA ALA A 39 2.25 11.94 -11.82
C ALA A 39 1.90 11.35 -13.20
N GLY A 40 0.61 11.05 -13.46
CA GLY A 40 0.16 10.45 -14.72
C GLY A 40 0.46 8.96 -14.83
N PHE A 41 0.52 8.24 -13.71
CA PHE A 41 0.70 6.79 -13.61
C PHE A 41 -0.48 6.16 -12.85
N PRO A 42 -1.72 6.27 -13.36
CA PRO A 42 -2.90 5.79 -12.66
C PRO A 42 -2.76 4.34 -12.20
N ALA A 43 -3.20 4.09 -10.96
CA ALA A 43 -3.08 2.76 -10.34
C ALA A 43 -4.17 2.50 -9.30
N VAL A 44 -4.51 1.24 -9.13
CA VAL A 44 -5.22 0.76 -7.94
C VAL A 44 -4.19 0.46 -6.86
N VAL A 45 -4.33 1.10 -5.70
CA VAL A 45 -3.41 0.93 -4.57
C VAL A 45 -4.19 0.49 -3.34
N THR A 46 -3.76 -0.60 -2.72
CA THR A 46 -4.41 -1.21 -1.56
C THR A 46 -3.39 -1.57 -0.48
N ALA A 47 -3.83 -1.61 0.78
CA ALA A 47 -3.01 -2.05 1.91
C ALA A 47 -3.48 -3.40 2.43
N HIS A 48 -2.54 -4.32 2.64
CA HIS A 48 -2.82 -5.68 3.10
C HIS A 48 -1.91 -6.05 4.28
N PHE A 49 -2.46 -6.77 5.25
CA PHE A 49 -1.63 -7.48 6.22
C PHE A 49 -1.10 -8.77 5.60
N VAL A 50 0.22 -8.93 5.59
CA VAL A 50 0.89 -10.11 5.06
C VAL A 50 1.59 -10.81 6.22
N PRO A 51 1.18 -12.04 6.59
CA PRO A 51 1.88 -12.85 7.57
C PRO A 51 3.31 -13.12 7.13
N ILE A 52 4.26 -13.12 8.07
CA ILE A 52 5.64 -13.52 7.80
C ILE A 52 6.05 -14.59 8.79
N GLU A 53 6.59 -15.69 8.28
CA GLU A 53 7.09 -16.79 9.10
C GLU A 53 8.13 -16.27 10.11
N GLY A 54 8.00 -16.70 11.36
CA GLY A 54 8.86 -16.26 12.46
C GLY A 54 8.57 -14.86 13.02
N GLN A 55 7.53 -14.15 12.57
CA GLN A 55 7.11 -12.87 13.16
C GLN A 55 5.75 -12.98 13.85
N GLN A 56 5.66 -12.48 15.09
CA GLN A 56 4.39 -12.42 15.84
C GLN A 56 3.36 -11.45 15.26
N ARG A 57 3.80 -10.44 14.50
CA ARG A 57 2.93 -9.42 13.91
C ARG A 57 3.05 -9.45 12.38
N PRO A 58 1.95 -9.36 11.64
CA PRO A 58 1.99 -9.28 10.19
C PRO A 58 2.62 -7.95 9.74
N ARG A 59 3.23 -7.94 8.54
CA ARG A 59 3.68 -6.70 7.91
C ARG A 59 2.53 -6.05 7.14
N THR A 60 2.58 -4.73 6.99
CA THR A 60 1.69 -4.07 6.03
C THR A 60 2.37 -3.97 4.67
N THR A 61 1.70 -4.46 3.64
CA THR A 61 2.13 -4.36 2.25
C THR A 61 1.19 -3.46 1.48
N ILE A 62 1.75 -2.46 0.79
CA ILE A 62 1.07 -1.65 -0.20
C ILE A 62 1.20 -2.34 -1.55
N LEU A 63 0.10 -2.88 -2.04
CA LEU A 63 -0.01 -3.45 -3.38
C LEU A 63 -0.36 -2.34 -4.35
N ILE A 64 0.41 -2.23 -5.43
CA ILE A 64 0.23 -1.23 -6.48
C ILE A 64 -0.02 -2.00 -7.77
N LYS A 65 -1.20 -1.82 -8.36
CA LYS A 65 -1.56 -2.36 -9.65
C LYS A 65 -1.77 -1.21 -10.62
N PHE A 66 -0.76 -0.96 -11.46
CA PHE A 66 -0.84 0.05 -12.50
C PHE A 66 -1.94 -0.27 -13.50
N ALA A 67 -2.54 0.78 -14.04
CA ALA A 67 -3.46 0.67 -15.15
C ALA A 67 -2.72 0.23 -16.43
N GLU A 68 -3.45 -0.39 -17.34
CA GLU A 68 -2.86 -1.04 -18.52
C GLU A 68 -2.19 -0.03 -19.46
N GLU A 69 -2.72 1.19 -19.56
CA GLU A 69 -2.12 2.30 -20.31
C GLU A 69 -0.73 2.69 -19.81
N VAL A 70 -0.45 2.54 -18.52
CA VAL A 70 0.87 2.82 -17.93
C VAL A 70 1.87 1.77 -18.42
N LEU A 71 1.47 0.50 -18.42
CA LEU A 71 2.31 -0.62 -18.88
C LEU A 71 2.58 -0.51 -20.38
N HIS A 72 1.57 -0.17 -21.18
CA HIS A 72 1.74 0.05 -22.62
C HIS A 72 2.66 1.24 -22.91
N ARG A 73 2.55 2.33 -22.15
CA ARG A 73 3.44 3.49 -22.30
C ARG A 73 4.89 3.11 -21.98
N GLU A 74 5.11 2.37 -20.90
CA GLU A 74 6.44 1.89 -20.51
C GLU A 74 7.04 0.98 -21.59
N ALA A 75 6.30 -0.02 -22.07
CA ALA A 75 6.77 -0.94 -23.10
C ALA A 75 7.12 -0.28 -24.44
N ARG A 76 6.61 0.93 -24.71
CA ARG A 76 6.95 1.72 -25.91
C ARG A 76 8.18 2.60 -25.69
N LEU A 77 8.41 3.05 -24.45
CA LEU A 77 9.48 3.99 -24.11
C LEU A 77 10.74 3.27 -23.57
N GLY A 78 10.60 2.01 -23.15
CA GLY A 78 11.66 1.11 -22.68
C GLY A 78 12.25 0.26 -23.79
#